data_AF-A0A9E2LIX3-F1
#
_entry.id   AF-A0A9E2LIX3-F1
#
_cell.length_a   1.000
_cell.length_b   1.000
_cell.length_c   1.000
_cell.angle_alpha   90.00
_cell.angle_beta   90.00
_cell.angle_gamma   90.00
#
_symmetry.space_group_name_H-M   'P 1'
#
loop_
_entity.id
_entity.type
_entity.pdbx_description
1 polymer ?
#
loop_
_entity_poly.entity_id
_entity_poly.type
_entity_poly.pdbx_seq_one_letter_code
_entity_poly.pdbx_strand_id
1 'polypeptide(L)'
;NEINGEGLVAAGVIRRVKDGVRLLGTGEIKGKLNLVVWSASAGAVKAIEAAGGTIVQQRIAAEAKAAARLEKRNAAKGKAPPAKAPRGDANKISARTTRTAARSAK
;
A
#
# COMPACT_ATOMS: atom_id res chain seq x y z
N ASN A 1 14.84 2.41 25.53
CA ASN A 1 14.78 0.98 25.21
C ASN A 1 13.49 0.70 24.47
N GLU A 2 13.61 0.44 23.18
CA GLU A 2 12.49 0.17 22.28
C GLU A 2 12.32 -1.35 22.14
N ILE A 3 11.08 -1.84 22.24
CA ILE A 3 10.78 -3.27 22.16
C ILE A 3 10.19 -3.55 20.78
N ASN A 4 11.03 -4.16 19.94
CA ASN A 4 10.76 -4.45 18.54
C ASN A 4 10.70 -5.97 18.33
N GLY A 5 10.12 -6.42 17.21
CA GLY A 5 10.01 -7.85 16.88
C GLY A 5 11.35 -8.59 16.91
N GLU A 6 12.43 -7.97 16.46
CA GLU A 6 13.80 -8.54 16.51
C GLU A 6 14.31 -8.69 17.93
N GLY A 7 14.05 -7.70 18.80
CA GLY A 7 14.41 -7.76 20.22
C GLY A 7 13.68 -8.88 20.94
N LEU A 8 12.41 -9.14 20.57
CA LEU A 8 11.63 -10.26 21.13
C LEU A 8 12.14 -11.63 20.64
N VAL A 9 12.71 -11.70 19.44
CA VAL A 9 13.37 -12.91 18.94
C VAL A 9 14.68 -13.17 19.68
N ALA A 10 15.50 -12.13 19.87
CA ALA A 10 16.75 -12.23 20.64
C ALA A 10 16.50 -12.63 22.10
N ALA A 11 15.42 -12.14 22.70
CA ALA A 11 14.97 -12.52 24.03
C ALA A 11 14.30 -13.92 24.10
N GLY A 12 14.09 -14.58 22.95
CA GLY A 12 13.48 -15.92 22.88
C GLY A 12 11.97 -15.96 23.11
N VAL A 13 11.29 -14.81 23.22
CA VAL A 13 9.83 -14.72 23.39
C VAL A 13 9.10 -15.18 22.13
N ILE A 14 9.68 -14.90 20.95
CA ILE A 14 9.13 -15.28 19.65
C ILE A 14 10.21 -15.99 18.84
N ARG A 15 9.85 -17.05 18.10
CA ARG A 15 10.81 -17.77 17.25
C ARG A 15 11.16 -17.02 15.95
N ARG A 16 10.17 -16.38 15.30
CA ARG A 16 10.32 -15.66 14.03
C ARG A 16 9.28 -14.54 13.94
N VAL A 17 9.63 -13.42 13.31
CA VAL A 17 8.75 -12.25 13.21
C VAL A 17 7.56 -12.47 12.26
N LYS A 18 7.74 -13.10 11.09
CA LYS A 18 6.69 -13.38 10.07
C LYS A 18 5.61 -12.29 9.99
N ASP A 19 4.39 -12.55 10.46
CA ASP A 19 3.23 -11.65 10.44
C ASP A 19 3.26 -10.54 11.51
N GLY A 20 4.43 -10.30 12.10
CA GLY A 20 4.65 -9.33 13.14
C GLY A 20 4.10 -9.76 14.50
N VAL A 21 3.98 -8.78 15.40
CA VAL A 21 3.53 -9.01 16.79
C VAL A 21 2.21 -8.30 17.01
N ARG A 22 1.26 -9.01 17.64
CA ARG A 22 -0.02 -8.45 18.07
C ARG A 22 -0.11 -8.36 19.58
N LEU A 23 -0.34 -7.16 20.11
CA LEU A 23 -0.50 -6.93 21.54
C LEU A 23 -1.93 -7.22 22.01
N LEU A 24 -2.03 -8.01 23.07
CA LEU A 24 -3.28 -8.36 23.77
C LEU A 24 -3.24 -7.78 25.19
N GLY A 25 -4.38 -7.31 25.67
CA GLY A 25 -4.52 -6.65 26.97
C GLY A 25 -5.03 -7.59 28.06
N THR A 26 -4.59 -8.84 28.08
CA THR A 26 -5.08 -9.87 29.02
C THR A 26 -4.24 -9.96 30.30
N GLY A 27 -3.63 -8.85 30.73
CA GLY A 27 -2.76 -8.82 31.91
C GLY A 27 -2.40 -7.40 32.35
N GLU A 28 -1.68 -7.30 33.47
CA GLU A 28 -1.30 -6.04 34.09
C GLU A 28 0.11 -5.58 33.67
N ILE A 29 0.27 -4.27 33.51
CA ILE A 29 1.54 -3.63 33.15
C ILE A 29 2.00 -2.77 34.32
N LYS A 30 3.16 -3.10 34.90
CA LYS A 30 3.71 -2.41 36.08
C LYS A 30 4.79 -1.38 35.74
N GLY A 31 5.19 -1.27 34.48
CA GLY A 31 6.29 -0.40 34.05
C GLY A 31 6.01 0.26 32.70
N LYS A 32 6.73 1.36 32.45
CA LYS A 32 6.64 2.10 31.18
C LYS A 32 7.32 1.29 30.07
N LEU A 33 6.61 1.08 28.96
CA LEU A 33 7.09 0.32 27.81
C LEU A 33 6.93 1.14 26.54
N ASN A 34 7.96 1.12 25.68
CA ASN A 34 7.91 1.68 24.34
C ASN A 34 7.95 0.51 23.34
N LEU A 35 6.86 0.29 22.62
CA LEU A 35 6.61 -0.92 21.83
C LEU A 35 6.38 -0.57 20.35
N VAL A 36 7.11 -1.23 19.45
CA VAL A 36 6.85 -1.19 18.00
C VAL A 36 6.30 -2.54 17.56
N VAL A 37 5.01 -2.56 17.22
CA VAL A 37 4.28 -3.79 16.92
C VAL A 37 3.43 -3.63 15.66
N TRP A 38 2.93 -4.75 15.14
CA TRP A 38 2.07 -4.71 13.96
C TRP A 38 0.68 -4.17 14.30
N SER A 39 0.10 -4.64 15.41
CA SER A 39 -1.25 -4.28 15.86
C SER A 39 -1.39 -4.41 17.37
N ALA A 40 -2.26 -3.59 17.98
CA ALA A 40 -2.66 -3.73 19.37
C ALA A 40 -4.19 -3.80 19.49
N SER A 41 -4.70 -4.54 20.48
CA SER A 41 -6.12 -4.51 20.82
C SER A 41 -6.49 -3.23 21.58
N ALA A 42 -7.76 -2.82 21.52
CA ALA A 42 -8.24 -1.61 22.20
C ALA A 42 -7.98 -1.64 23.72
N GLY A 43 -8.11 -2.82 24.35
CA GLY A 43 -7.77 -2.99 25.78
C GLY A 43 -6.28 -2.85 26.07
N ALA A 44 -5.41 -3.33 25.17
CA ALA A 44 -3.97 -3.21 25.31
C ALA A 44 -3.49 -1.76 25.20
N VAL A 45 -4.04 -1.00 24.24
CA VAL A 45 -3.71 0.42 24.05
C VAL A 45 -3.99 1.21 25.32
N LYS A 46 -5.21 1.07 25.87
CA LYS A 46 -5.61 1.74 27.11
C LYS A 46 -4.73 1.37 28.30
N ALA A 47 -4.39 0.09 28.44
CA ALA A 47 -3.53 -0.36 29.55
C ALA A 47 -2.11 0.21 29.44
N ILE A 48 -1.55 0.32 28.23
CA ILE A 48 -0.21 0.87 28.00
C ILE A 48 -0.20 2.39 28.17
N GLU A 49 -1.21 3.09 27.68
CA GLU A 49 -1.37 4.54 27.90
C GLU A 49 -1.55 4.86 29.39
N ALA A 50 -2.35 4.06 30.11
CA ALA A 50 -2.51 4.19 31.57
C ALA A 50 -1.19 3.92 32.33
N ALA A 51 -0.37 3.00 31.83
CA ALA A 51 0.97 2.76 32.34
C ALA A 51 2.01 3.83 31.91
N GLY A 52 1.60 4.81 31.08
CA GLY A 52 2.47 5.89 30.57
C GLY A 52 3.50 5.43 29.54
N GLY A 53 3.18 4.37 28.78
CA GLY A 53 3.99 3.84 27.68
C GLY A 53 3.56 4.35 26.30
N THR A 54 4.28 3.93 25.27
CA THR A 54 4.00 4.29 23.87
C THR A 54 3.89 3.05 22.97
N ILE A 55 2.98 3.10 22.00
CA ILE A 55 2.77 2.03 21.01
C ILE A 55 2.85 2.63 19.60
N VAL A 56 3.76 2.09 18.79
CA VAL A 56 3.82 2.37 17.35
C VAL A 56 3.26 1.17 16.60
N GLN A 57 2.14 1.36 15.90
CA GLN A 57 1.49 0.32 15.10
C GLN A 57 1.89 0.41 13.62
N GLN A 58 2.61 -0.60 13.13
CA GLN A 58 3.11 -0.63 11.75
C GLN A 58 2.01 -0.87 10.70
N ARG A 59 0.89 -1.51 11.07
CA ARG A 59 -0.24 -1.73 10.16
C ARG A 59 -0.82 -0.41 9.63
N ILE A 60 -0.92 0.62 10.47
CA ILE A 60 -1.45 1.93 10.07
C ILE A 60 -0.52 2.59 9.04
N ALA A 61 0.80 2.46 9.22
CA ALA A 61 1.78 2.95 8.25
C ALA A 61 1.73 2.19 6.91
N ALA A 62 1.41 0.89 6.94
CA ALA A 62 1.25 0.06 5.74
C ALA A 62 -0.03 0.39 4.97
N GLU A 63 -1.15 0.59 5.68
CA GLU A 63 -2.43 1.00 5.08
C GLU A 63 -2.37 2.44 4.52
N ALA A 64 -1.67 3.37 5.20
CA ALA A 64 -1.42 4.71 4.67
C ALA A 64 -0.55 4.70 3.40
N LYS A 65 0.48 3.84 3.33
CA LYS A 65 1.26 3.65 2.09
C LYS A 65 0.44 3.00 0.98
N ALA A 66 -0.49 2.11 1.31
CA ALA A 66 -1.39 1.47 0.35
C ALA A 66 -2.44 2.46 -0.19
N ALA A 67 -2.99 3.33 0.66
CA ALA A 67 -3.89 4.41 0.27
C ALA A 67 -3.20 5.43 -0.63
N ALA A 68 -1.96 5.83 -0.29
CA ALA A 68 -1.15 6.69 -1.15
C ALA A 68 -0.84 6.07 -2.52
N ARG A 69 -0.73 4.73 -2.60
CA ARG A 69 -0.58 4.01 -3.89
C ARG A 69 -1.89 3.95 -4.68
N LEU A 70 -3.05 3.88 -4.02
CA LEU A 70 -4.37 3.95 -4.63
C LEU A 70 -4.64 5.35 -5.20
N GLU A 71 -4.32 6.42 -4.46
CA GLU A 71 -4.46 7.79 -4.95
C GLU A 71 -3.53 8.10 -6.13
N LYS A 72 -2.27 7.66 -6.09
CA LYS A 72 -1.36 7.77 -7.24
C LYS A 72 -1.88 7.04 -8.46
N ARG A 73 -2.51 5.87 -8.27
CA ARG A 73 -3.15 5.09 -9.34
C ARG A 73 -4.42 5.76 -9.87
N ASN A 74 -5.21 6.41 -9.02
CA ASN A 74 -6.41 7.14 -9.44
C ASN A 74 -6.06 8.45 -10.16
N ALA A 75 -5.03 9.16 -9.70
CA ALA A 75 -4.47 10.31 -10.41
C ALA A 75 -3.89 9.92 -11.78
N ALA A 76 -3.28 8.74 -11.90
CA ALA A 76 -2.81 8.19 -13.18
C ALA A 76 -3.95 7.71 -14.11
N LYS A 77 -5.11 7.34 -13.56
CA LYS A 77 -6.33 7.04 -14.36
C LYS A 77 -7.07 8.30 -14.82
N GLY A 78 -6.96 9.41 -14.08
CA GLY A 78 -7.57 10.70 -14.44
C GLY A 78 -6.77 11.53 -15.44
N LYS A 79 -5.45 11.33 -15.52
CA LYS A 79 -4.62 11.87 -16.61
C LYS A 79 -4.58 10.85 -17.74
N ALA A 80 -5.53 10.98 -18.66
CA ALA A 80 -5.43 10.30 -19.94
C ALA A 80 -4.01 10.51 -20.50
N PRO A 81 -3.30 9.48 -20.96
CA PRO A 81 -2.07 9.70 -21.71
C PRO A 81 -2.39 10.71 -22.82
N PRO A 82 -1.53 11.73 -23.05
CA PRO A 82 -1.78 12.69 -24.11
C PRO A 82 -2.06 11.89 -25.38
N ALA A 83 -3.19 12.21 -26.03
CA ALA A 83 -3.66 11.50 -27.19
C ALA A 83 -2.47 11.22 -28.10
N LYS A 84 -2.10 9.94 -28.22
CA LYS A 84 -1.07 9.54 -29.17
C LYS A 84 -1.60 10.03 -30.50
N ALA A 85 -0.88 10.97 -31.12
CA ALA A 85 -1.25 11.58 -32.40
C ALA A 85 -1.82 10.50 -33.32
N PRO A 86 -2.91 10.79 -34.06
CA PRO A 86 -3.52 9.80 -34.93
C PRO A 86 -2.41 9.20 -35.80
N ARG A 87 -2.09 7.92 -35.57
CA ARG A 87 -1.24 7.12 -36.47
C ARG A 87 -2.08 6.78 -37.69
N GLY A 88 -2.40 7.81 -38.45
CA GLY A 88 -3.00 7.74 -39.76
C GLY A 88 -2.26 8.77 -40.57
N ASP A 89 -1.16 8.35 -41.20
CA ASP A 89 -0.45 9.15 -42.19
C ASP A 89 -1.48 9.78 -43.13
N ALA A 90 -1.39 11.10 -43.30
CA ALA A 90 -2.20 11.92 -44.19
C ALA A 90 -2.02 11.55 -45.69
N ASN A 91 -1.58 10.33 -45.99
CA ASN A 91 -1.43 9.80 -47.34
C ASN A 91 -1.75 8.29 -47.41
N LYS A 92 -2.85 7.87 -46.78
CA LYS A 92 -3.49 6.57 -47.05
C LYS A 92 -4.81 6.77 -47.76
N ILE A 93 -4.74 7.05 -49.06
CA ILE A 93 -5.80 6.61 -49.96
C ILE A 93 -5.82 5.08 -49.82
N SER A 94 -6.87 4.55 -49.20
CA SER A 94 -6.94 3.12 -48.94
C SER A 94 -6.90 2.37 -50.29
N ALA A 95 -6.23 1.23 -50.34
CA ALA A 95 -6.20 0.37 -51.54
C ALA A 95 -7.61 -0.05 -51.99
N ARG A 96 -8.61 0.06 -51.11
CA ARG A 96 -10.02 -0.12 -51.42
C ARG A 96 -10.57 1.06 -52.22
N THR A 97 -10.22 2.30 -51.85
CA THR A 97 -10.62 3.54 -52.52
C THR A 97 -10.05 3.65 -53.94
N THR A 98 -8.79 3.24 -54.15
CA THR A 98 -8.18 3.21 -55.50
C THR A 98 -8.79 2.13 -56.38
N ARG A 99 -9.10 0.95 -55.82
CA ARG A 99 -9.74 -0.16 -56.55
C ARG A 99 -11.20 0.15 -56.92
N THR A 100 -11.95 0.85 -56.07
CA THR A 100 -13.31 1.29 -56.42
C THR A 100 -13.31 2.37 -57.49
N ALA A 101 -12.38 3.33 -57.44
CA ALA A 101 -12.26 4.38 -58.45
C ALA A 101 -11.81 3.85 -59.82
N ALA A 102 -10.90 2.87 -59.86
CA ALA A 102 -10.47 2.22 -61.10
C ALA A 102 -11.55 1.34 -61.74
N ARG A 103 -12.50 0.83 -60.93
CA ARG A 103 -13.60 -0.02 -61.40
C ARG A 103 -14.79 0.79 -61.91
N SER A 104 -14.92 2.06 -61.52
CA SER A 104 -15.96 2.98 -62.01
C SER A 104 -15.54 3.80 -63.23
N ALA A 105 -14.27 3.70 -63.66
CA ALA A 105 -13.70 4.43 -64.80
C ALA A 105 -13.50 3.55 -66.06
N LYS A 106 -14.09 2.35 -66.07
CA LYS A 106 -14.16 1.44 -67.23
C LYS A 106 -15.61 1.05 -67.44
#